data_AF-A0A849HAX8-F1
#
_entry.id   AF-A0A849HAX8-F1
#
_cell.length_a   1.000
_cell.length_b   1.000
_cell.length_c   1.000
_cell.angle_alpha   90.00
_cell.angle_beta   90.00
_cell.angle_gamma   90.00
#
_symmetry.space_group_name_H-M   'P 1'
#
loop_
_entity.id
_entity.type
_entity.pdbx_description
1 polymer ?
#
loop_
_entity_poly.entity_id
_entity_poly.type
_entity_poly.pdbx_seq_one_letter_code
_entity_poly.pdbx_strand_id
1 'polypeptide(L)'
;MRLHHYTNEAGARGIEARGFAVSHVGDSAGRSWFTDGVDSFVATGSREWRVTVEIPDDVAEAYRYRFEDGTPYLGNYLVPWEVVNAYRPFTVERLT
;
A
#
# COMPACT_ATOMS: atom_id res chain seq x y z
N MET A 1 11.42 -5.99 2.88
CA MET A 1 10.55 -6.03 1.70
C MET A 1 10.22 -4.62 1.26
N ARG A 2 10.11 -4.39 -0.05
CA ARG A 2 9.65 -3.13 -0.62
C ARG A 2 8.20 -3.30 -1.06
N LEU A 3 7.31 -2.46 -0.54
CA LEU A 3 5.88 -2.51 -0.81
C LEU A 3 5.42 -1.19 -1.47
N HIS A 4 4.48 -1.30 -2.41
CA HIS A 4 4.02 -0.21 -3.26
C HIS A 4 2.52 0.01 -3.10
N HIS A 5 2.13 1.25 -2.80
CA HIS A 5 0.75 1.72 -2.83
C HIS A 5 0.56 2.69 -3.99
N TYR A 6 -0.50 2.49 -4.77
CA TYR A 6 -0.80 3.33 -5.92
C TYR A 6 -1.99 4.23 -5.62
N THR A 7 -1.85 5.51 -5.96
CA THR A 7 -2.83 6.54 -5.60
C THR A 7 -2.80 7.70 -6.60
N ASN A 8 -3.64 8.71 -6.37
CA ASN A 8 -3.66 9.96 -7.13
C ASN A 8 -2.81 11.04 -6.43
N GLU A 9 -2.71 12.23 -7.04
CA GLU A 9 -1.90 13.32 -6.47
C GLU A 9 -2.33 13.72 -5.05
N ALA A 10 -3.64 13.85 -4.80
CA ALA A 10 -4.16 14.22 -3.49
C ALA A 10 -3.78 13.17 -2.42
N GLY A 11 -3.88 11.88 -2.76
CA GLY A 11 -3.46 10.78 -1.90
C GLY A 11 -1.96 10.80 -1.64
N ALA A 12 -1.14 10.96 -2.68
CA ALA A 12 0.32 11.02 -2.56
C ALA A 12 0.76 12.17 -1.64
N ARG A 13 0.22 13.38 -1.84
CA ARG A 13 0.50 14.57 -1.01
C ARG A 13 0.01 14.40 0.43
N GLY A 14 -1.16 13.80 0.62
CA GLY A 14 -1.70 13.49 1.94
C GLY A 14 -0.79 12.52 2.70
N ILE A 15 -0.34 11.45 2.04
CA ILE A 15 0.55 10.44 2.60
C ILE A 15 1.94 11.01 2.87
N GLU A 16 2.49 11.82 1.97
CA GLU A 16 3.77 12.51 2.19
C GLU A 16 3.72 13.40 3.45
N ALA A 17 2.66 14.19 3.61
CA ALA A 17 2.54 15.14 4.72
C ALA A 17 2.17 14.50 6.07
N ARG A 18 1.27 13.50 6.06
CA ARG A 18 0.62 12.98 7.27
C ARG A 18 0.65 11.47 7.38
N GLY A 19 1.22 10.78 6.39
CA GLY A 19 1.12 9.34 6.17
C GLY A 19 -0.29 8.85 5.95
N PHE A 20 -0.47 7.55 6.10
CA PHE A 20 -1.77 6.93 5.92
C PHE A 20 -2.66 7.29 7.10
N ALA A 21 -3.77 7.97 6.84
CA ALA A 21 -4.61 8.55 7.89
C ALA A 21 -6.10 8.22 7.73
N VAL A 22 -6.63 8.27 6.49
CA VAL A 22 -7.99 7.85 6.14
C VAL A 22 -8.05 7.48 4.65
N SER A 23 -8.42 6.24 4.33
CA SER A 23 -8.76 5.76 2.99
C SER A 23 -9.78 4.62 3.14
N HIS A 24 -10.65 4.38 2.15
CA HIS A 24 -11.49 3.16 2.11
C HIS A 24 -12.32 2.88 3.39
N VAL A 25 -13.00 3.88 3.95
CA VAL A 25 -13.79 3.76 5.20
C VAL A 25 -14.93 2.71 5.08
N GLY A 26 -15.36 2.38 3.85
CA GLY A 26 -16.40 1.38 3.61
C GLY A 26 -15.88 -0.05 3.40
N ASP A 27 -14.71 -0.23 2.80
CA ASP A 27 -14.23 -1.51 2.25
C ASP A 27 -12.88 -1.97 2.83
N SER A 28 -12.08 -1.08 3.42
CA SER A 28 -10.80 -1.41 4.06
C SER A 28 -10.43 -0.40 5.16
N ALA A 29 -11.35 -0.19 6.11
CA ALA A 29 -11.20 0.81 7.16
C ALA A 29 -9.91 0.59 7.99
N GLY A 30 -9.04 1.60 8.02
CA GLY A 30 -7.77 1.54 8.76
C GLY A 30 -6.62 0.84 8.03
N ARG A 31 -6.82 0.41 6.77
CA ARG A 31 -5.83 -0.38 6.01
C ARG A 31 -5.67 0.15 4.60
N SER A 32 -4.55 -0.18 3.98
CA SER A 32 -4.31 0.10 2.56
C SER A 32 -3.70 -1.09 1.86
N TRP A 33 -4.04 -1.22 0.58
CA TRP A 33 -3.49 -2.25 -0.29
C TRP A 33 -2.10 -1.86 -0.75
N PHE A 34 -1.21 -2.85 -0.72
CA PHE A 34 0.15 -2.76 -1.22
C PHE A 34 0.49 -3.97 -2.08
N THR A 35 1.45 -3.78 -2.99
CA THR A 35 2.04 -4.86 -3.80
C THR A 35 3.55 -4.92 -3.61
N ASP A 36 4.14 -6.12 -3.68
CA ASP A 36 5.61 -6.30 -3.69
C ASP A 36 6.22 -6.22 -5.10
N GLY A 37 5.35 -6.24 -6.12
CA GLY A 37 5.69 -6.03 -7.52
C GLY A 37 5.27 -4.65 -8.01
N VAL A 38 6.00 -4.16 -9.00
CA VAL A 38 5.74 -2.88 -9.67
C VAL A 38 4.79 -3.04 -10.87
N ASP A 39 4.77 -4.25 -11.45
CA ASP A 39 4.08 -4.58 -12.71
C ASP A 39 2.71 -5.24 -12.52
N SER A 40 2.37 -5.64 -11.29
CA SER A 40 1.20 -6.49 -11.02
C SER A 40 -0.14 -5.76 -10.99
N PHE A 41 -0.19 -4.44 -11.22
CA PHE A 41 -1.43 -3.66 -11.13
C PHE A 41 -1.51 -2.48 -12.11
N VAL A 42 -1.23 -2.72 -13.39
CA VAL A 42 -1.51 -1.76 -14.46
C VAL A 42 -2.92 -2.02 -15.03
N ALA A 43 -3.89 -1.19 -14.59
CA ALA A 43 -5.08 -0.75 -15.35
C ALA A 43 -6.23 -0.38 -14.38
N THR A 44 -6.36 0.91 -14.06
CA THR A 44 -7.64 1.64 -13.90
C THR A 44 -7.34 3.06 -13.37
N GLY A 45 -7.27 4.01 -14.31
CA GLY A 45 -7.67 5.43 -14.24
C GLY A 45 -7.25 6.39 -13.11
N SER A 46 -6.67 5.96 -11.98
CA SER A 46 -6.53 6.82 -10.78
C SER A 46 -5.17 6.73 -10.08
N ARG A 47 -4.17 6.14 -10.75
CA ARG A 47 -2.92 5.65 -10.14
C ARG A 47 -1.68 6.26 -10.79
N GLU A 48 -1.66 7.59 -10.87
CA GLU A 48 -0.54 8.37 -11.42
C GLU A 48 0.61 8.53 -10.41
N TRP A 49 0.43 8.09 -9.16
CA TRP A 49 1.44 8.19 -8.12
C TRP A 49 1.68 6.85 -7.44
N ARG A 50 2.94 6.58 -7.11
CA ARG A 50 3.39 5.43 -6.32
C ARG A 50 4.00 5.91 -5.02
N VAL A 51 3.58 5.30 -3.92
CA VAL A 51 4.18 5.43 -2.60
C VAL A 51 4.85 4.12 -2.26
N THR A 52 6.14 4.15 -1.99
CA THR A 52 6.96 2.99 -1.67
C THR A 52 7.42 3.05 -0.21
N VAL A 53 7.28 1.92 0.49
CA VAL A 53 7.73 1.75 1.87
C VAL A 53 8.63 0.52 1.99
N GLU A 54 9.66 0.62 2.83
CA GLU A 54 10.51 -0.52 3.19
C GLU A 54 10.09 -1.03 4.57
N ILE A 55 9.56 -2.25 4.62
CA ILE A 55 9.08 -2.92 5.84
C ILE A 55 9.85 -4.24 6.00
N PRO A 56 10.26 -4.68 7.21
CA PRO A 56 10.83 -6.01 7.42
C PRO A 56 9.98 -7.13 6.82
N ASP A 57 10.62 -8.17 6.27
CA ASP A 57 9.92 -9.25 5.56
C ASP A 57 8.91 -9.97 6.46
N ASP A 58 9.31 -10.30 7.69
CA ASP A 58 8.45 -10.95 8.69
C ASP A 58 7.21 -10.11 9.03
N VAL A 59 7.38 -8.79 9.14
CA VAL A 59 6.27 -7.86 9.37
C VAL A 59 5.37 -7.79 8.14
N ALA A 60 5.92 -7.70 6.94
CA ALA A 60 5.13 -7.68 5.70
C ALA A 60 4.33 -8.98 5.50
N GLU A 61 4.95 -10.14 5.72
CA GLU A 61 4.33 -11.45 5.57
C GLU A 61 3.16 -11.68 6.54
N ALA A 62 3.19 -11.07 7.73
CA ALA A 62 2.08 -11.10 8.67
C ALA A 62 0.79 -10.45 8.11
N TYR A 63 0.92 -9.58 7.10
CA TYR A 63 -0.19 -8.87 6.45
C TYR A 63 -0.41 -9.27 4.99
N ARG A 64 0.17 -10.40 4.54
CA ARG A 64 -0.13 -10.97 3.23
C ARG A 64 -1.62 -11.31 3.16
N TYR A 65 -2.29 -10.79 2.14
CA TYR A 65 -3.72 -11.05 1.98
C TYR A 65 -3.98 -12.51 1.64
N ARG A 66 -5.07 -13.05 2.18
CA ARG A 66 -5.57 -14.40 1.89
C ARG A 66 -7.02 -14.28 1.49
N PHE A 67 -7.40 -15.03 0.46
CA PHE A 67 -8.80 -15.21 0.10
C PHE A 67 -9.54 -15.98 1.21
N GLU A 68 -10.86 -16.04 1.13
CA GLU A 68 -11.70 -16.70 2.14
C GLU A 68 -11.37 -18.19 2.31
N ASP A 69 -10.86 -18.83 1.26
CA ASP A 69 -10.39 -20.23 1.27
C ASP A 69 -8.99 -20.40 1.91
N GLY A 70 -8.37 -19.31 2.39
CA GLY A 70 -7.04 -19.29 2.99
C GLY A 70 -5.89 -19.20 1.99
N THR A 71 -6.16 -19.26 0.68
CA THR A 71 -5.18 -19.16 -0.38
C THR A 71 -4.50 -17.79 -0.35
N PRO A 72 -3.16 -17.71 -0.30
CA PRO A 72 -2.46 -16.42 -0.35
C PRO A 72 -2.68 -15.72 -1.69
N TYR A 73 -3.07 -14.45 -1.65
CA TYR A 73 -3.01 -13.59 -2.83
C TYR A 73 -1.56 -13.13 -3.02
N LEU A 74 -0.84 -13.86 -3.87
CA LEU A 74 0.58 -13.62 -4.09
C LEU A 74 0.84 -12.16 -4.49
N GLY A 75 1.82 -11.57 -3.81
CA GLY A 75 2.25 -10.20 -4.01
C GLY A 75 1.27 -9.11 -3.59
N ASN A 76 0.22 -9.44 -2.85
CA ASN A 76 -0.77 -8.49 -2.36
C ASN A 76 -0.87 -8.51 -0.83
N TYR A 77 -0.80 -7.32 -0.24
CA TYR A 77 -0.73 -7.12 1.20
C TYR A 77 -1.78 -6.09 1.60
N LEU A 78 -2.48 -6.34 2.69
CA LEU A 78 -3.48 -5.41 3.25
C LEU A 78 -2.99 -4.96 4.62
N VAL A 79 -2.23 -3.87 4.64
CA VAL A 79 -1.44 -3.46 5.81
C VAL A 79 -2.18 -2.36 6.59
N PRO A 80 -2.28 -2.46 7.94
CA PRO A 80 -2.81 -1.40 8.78
C PRO A 80 -1.99 -0.11 8.73
N TRP A 81 -2.66 1.04 8.83
CA TRP A 81 -2.01 2.34 8.73
C TRP A 81 -0.98 2.58 9.84
N GLU A 82 -1.28 2.17 11.07
CA GLU A 82 -0.37 2.27 12.20
C GLU A 82 0.93 1.50 11.97
N VAL A 83 0.83 0.34 11.30
CA VAL A 83 1.99 -0.49 10.97
C VAL A 83 2.83 0.17 9.91
N VAL A 84 2.25 0.53 8.75
CA VAL A 84 3.03 1.14 7.66
C VAL A 84 3.60 2.49 8.06
N ASN A 85 2.89 3.28 8.86
CA ASN A 85 3.37 4.58 9.32
C ASN A 85 4.57 4.50 10.27
N ALA A 86 4.81 3.35 10.92
CA ALA A 86 6.01 3.14 11.74
C ALA A 86 7.30 3.08 10.90
N TYR A 87 7.19 2.85 9.58
CA TYR A 87 8.32 2.68 8.67
C TYR A 87 8.50 3.86 7.70
N ARG A 88 8.20 5.08 8.18
CA ARG A 88 8.56 6.31 7.46
C ARG A 88 10.08 6.52 7.45
N PRO A 89 10.64 7.30 6.50
CA PRO A 89 9.95 8.01 5.42
C PRO A 89 9.50 7.11 4.26
N PHE A 90 8.54 7.60 3.47
CA PHE A 90 8.12 6.94 2.24
C PHE A 90 8.82 7.56 1.03
N THR A 91 9.05 6.76 -0.01
CA THR A 91 9.43 7.29 -1.32
C THR A 91 8.17 7.54 -2.12
N VAL A 92 7.97 8.77 -2.59
CA VAL A 92 6.76 9.18 -3.33
C VAL A 92 7.16 9.64 -4.73
N GLU A 93 6.56 9.06 -5.75
CA GLU A 93 6.92 9.31 -7.15
C GLU A 93 5.70 9.40 -8.06
N ARG A 94 5.77 10.28 -9.06
CA ARG A 94 4.78 10.37 -10.12
C ARG A 94 5.15 9.39 -11.24
N LEU A 95 4.18 8.59 -11.65
CA LEU A 95 4.27 7.68 -12.78
C LEU A 95 3.91 8.46 -14.05
N THR A 96 4.83 8.46 -15.00
CA THR A 96 4.70 9.15 -16.30
C THR A 96 4.12 8.25 -17.37
#